data_AF-A0A1G2N0L9-F1
#
_entry.id   AF-A0A1G2N0L9-F1
#
_cell.length_a   1.000
_cell.length_b   1.000
_cell.length_c   1.000
_cell.angle_alpha   90.00
_cell.angle_beta   90.00
_cell.angle_gamma   90.00
#
_symmetry.space_group_name_H-M   'P 1'
#
loop_
_entity.id
_entity.type
_entity.pdbx_description
1 polymer ?
#
loop_
_entity_poly.entity_id
_entity_poly.type
_entity_poly.pdbx_seq_one_letter_code
_entity_poly.pdbx_strand_id
1 'polypeptide(L)'
;MATPTKIEYNATDVFQKDLKRLLKKFPTLEEDLETAKRSAIELYHLKNTNNRSVFPIPDFCNETILVCKIKKFACKALKGRGSASGIRVIYAYHVAISKVEFIEIYFKGEKENEDRERIKKYLKNQ
;
A
#
# COMPACT_ATOMS: atom_id res chain seq x y z
N MET A 1 -11.14 -23.17 6.33
CA MET A 1 -10.10 -22.64 5.44
C MET A 1 -8.94 -22.16 6.31
N ALA A 2 -7.72 -22.63 6.07
CA ALA A 2 -6.57 -22.19 6.85
C ALA A 2 -6.34 -20.69 6.61
N THR A 3 -6.24 -19.90 7.69
CA THR A 3 -5.82 -18.50 7.60
C THR A 3 -4.37 -18.45 7.11
N PRO A 4 -4.07 -17.70 6.03
CA PRO A 4 -2.71 -17.58 5.54
C PRO A 4 -1.81 -17.00 6.64
N THR A 5 -0.61 -17.56 6.80
CA THR A 5 0.35 -17.15 7.85
C THR A 5 1.36 -16.11 7.36
N LYS A 6 1.43 -15.90 6.04
CA LYS A 6 2.38 -14.97 5.39
C LYS A 6 1.73 -14.31 4.17
N ILE A 7 2.21 -13.11 3.85
CA ILE A 7 1.90 -12.40 2.61
C ILE A 7 3.15 -12.39 1.70
N GLU A 8 2.98 -12.73 0.43
CA GLU A 8 3.98 -12.47 -0.61
C GLU A 8 3.85 -11.01 -1.08
N TYR A 9 4.97 -10.29 -1.23
CA TYR A 9 4.96 -8.89 -1.63
C TYR A 9 5.71 -8.68 -2.94
N ASN A 10 5.02 -8.15 -3.95
CA ASN A 10 5.60 -7.69 -5.20
C ASN A 10 5.27 -6.22 -5.45
N ALA A 11 5.97 -5.62 -6.40
CA ALA A 11 5.75 -4.24 -6.81
C ALA A 11 5.74 -4.14 -8.33
N THR A 12 4.80 -3.39 -8.88
CA THR A 12 4.79 -3.07 -10.31
C THR A 12 5.97 -2.16 -10.67
N ASP A 13 6.40 -2.18 -11.93
CA ASP A 13 7.47 -1.30 -12.41
C ASP A 13 7.15 0.18 -12.19
N VAL A 14 5.88 0.55 -12.32
CA VAL A 14 5.42 1.93 -12.12
C VAL A 14 5.55 2.32 -10.64
N PHE A 15 5.18 1.43 -9.72
CA PHE A 15 5.40 1.64 -8.29
C PHE A 15 6.89 1.82 -7.97
N GLN A 16 7.77 0.99 -8.53
CA GLN A 16 9.21 1.12 -8.30
C GLN A 16 9.75 2.47 -8.79
N LYS A 17 9.24 3.00 -9.91
CA LYS A 17 9.58 4.34 -10.41
C LYS A 17 9.13 5.43 -9.44
N ASP A 18 7.92 5.34 -8.91
CA ASP A 18 7.42 6.28 -7.91
C ASP A 18 8.24 6.22 -6.61
N LEU A 19 8.56 5.02 -6.13
CA LEU A 19 9.39 4.82 -4.95
C LEU A 19 10.77 5.45 -5.13
N LYS A 20 11.44 5.18 -6.25
CA LYS A 20 12.74 5.80 -6.60
C LYS A 20 12.68 7.32 -6.64
N ARG A 21 11.58 7.90 -7.14
CA ARG A 21 11.37 9.36 -7.14
C ARG A 21 11.24 9.91 -5.72
N LEU A 22 10.47 9.25 -4.87
CA LEU A 22 10.23 9.69 -3.49
C LEU A 22 11.44 9.47 -2.58
N LEU A 23 12.24 8.42 -2.80
CA LEU A 23 13.46 8.14 -2.04
C LEU A 23 14.47 9.30 -2.10
N LYS A 24 14.49 10.07 -3.18
CA LYS A 24 15.31 11.28 -3.31
C LYS A 24 14.95 12.34 -2.25
N LYS A 25 13.71 12.35 -1.77
CA LYS A 25 13.21 13.30 -0.75
C LYS A 25 13.09 12.65 0.63
N PHE A 26 12.81 11.35 0.67
CA PHE A 26 12.55 10.59 1.88
C PHE A 26 13.44 9.33 1.91
N PRO A 27 14.72 9.45 2.32
CA PRO A 27 15.68 8.35 2.21
C PRO A 27 15.33 7.08 2.99
N THR A 28 14.49 7.20 4.04
CA THR A 28 14.06 6.07 4.88
C THR A 28 12.87 5.31 4.32
N LEU A 29 12.31 5.74 3.18
CA LEU A 29 11.00 5.32 2.72
C LEU A 29 10.90 3.81 2.44
N GLU A 30 12.00 3.16 2.04
CA GLU A 30 12.06 1.69 1.89
C GLU A 30 11.90 0.97 3.23
N GLU A 31 12.65 1.37 4.26
CA GLU A 31 12.53 0.80 5.61
C GLU A 31 11.14 1.10 6.22
N ASP A 32 10.63 2.31 5.97
CA ASP A 32 9.30 2.72 6.39
C ASP A 32 8.20 1.87 5.71
N LEU A 33 8.40 1.47 4.44
CA LEU A 33 7.50 0.58 3.72
C LEU A 33 7.49 -0.84 4.34
N GLU A 34 8.65 -1.37 4.73
CA GLU A 34 8.72 -2.64 5.47
C GLU A 34 7.96 -2.58 6.80
N THR A 35 8.02 -1.44 7.47
CA THR A 35 7.24 -1.21 8.70
C THR A 35 5.74 -1.17 8.40
N ALA A 36 5.32 -0.53 7.29
CA ALA A 36 3.93 -0.44 6.87
C ALA A 36 3.34 -1.81 6.47
N LYS A 37 4.14 -2.71 5.88
CA LYS A 37 3.72 -4.10 5.61
C LYS A 37 3.22 -4.78 6.88
N ARG A 38 4.02 -4.75 7.96
CA ARG A 38 3.67 -5.40 9.24
C ARG A 38 2.58 -4.65 10.00
N SER A 39 2.69 -3.33 10.09
CA SER A 39 1.85 -2.48 10.94
C SER A 39 0.56 -1.99 10.29
N ALA A 40 0.35 -2.22 9.00
CA ALA A 40 -0.89 -1.89 8.31
C ALA A 40 -1.44 -3.10 7.56
N ILE A 41 -0.67 -3.66 6.62
CA ILE A 41 -1.17 -4.68 5.69
C ILE A 41 -1.43 -6.01 6.41
N GLU A 42 -0.44 -6.55 7.14
CA GLU A 42 -0.56 -7.82 7.84
C GLU A 42 -1.56 -7.75 8.99
N LEU A 43 -1.59 -6.64 9.74
CA LEU A 43 -2.61 -6.44 10.77
C LEU A 43 -4.01 -6.48 10.17
N TYR A 44 -4.22 -5.82 9.03
CA TYR A 44 -5.53 -5.74 8.39
C TYR A 44 -5.96 -7.07 7.76
N HIS A 45 -5.10 -7.71 6.96
CA HIS A 45 -5.46 -8.89 6.18
C HIS A 45 -5.23 -10.22 6.89
N LEU A 46 -4.16 -10.38 7.67
CA LEU A 46 -3.88 -11.64 8.36
C LEU A 46 -4.52 -11.71 9.75
N LYS A 47 -4.54 -10.58 10.48
CA LYS A 47 -5.00 -10.54 11.87
C LYS A 47 -6.41 -9.99 12.03
N ASN A 48 -7.06 -9.57 10.94
CA ASN A 48 -8.39 -8.94 10.94
C ASN A 48 -8.49 -7.73 11.90
N THR A 49 -7.36 -7.04 12.14
CA THR A 49 -7.26 -5.90 13.05
C THR A 49 -7.20 -4.61 12.26
N ASN A 50 -8.31 -3.86 12.26
CA ASN A 50 -8.36 -2.56 11.61
C ASN A 50 -7.89 -1.43 12.54
N ASN A 51 -6.60 -1.08 12.45
CA ASN A 51 -6.02 0.07 13.16
C ASN A 51 -6.25 1.43 12.44
N ARG A 52 -7.18 1.47 11.47
CA ARG A 52 -7.51 2.63 10.64
C ARG A 52 -6.33 3.14 9.80
N SER A 53 -5.39 2.26 9.43
CA SER A 53 -4.30 2.59 8.52
C SER A 53 -4.63 2.26 7.07
N VAL A 54 -5.36 1.16 6.85
CA VAL A 54 -5.77 0.64 5.54
C VAL A 54 -7.23 1.03 5.25
N PHE A 55 -7.49 1.46 4.03
CA PHE A 55 -8.81 1.84 3.56
C PHE A 55 -9.05 1.17 2.19
N PRO A 56 -9.99 0.22 2.08
CA PRO A 56 -10.41 -0.33 0.79
C PRO A 56 -10.92 0.78 -0.15
N ILE A 57 -10.76 0.57 -1.46
CA ILE A 57 -11.36 1.41 -2.50
C ILE A 57 -12.48 0.58 -3.15
N PRO A 58 -13.75 0.73 -2.69
CA PRO A 58 -14.83 -0.21 -3.02
C PRO A 58 -15.03 -0.46 -4.50
N ASP A 59 -14.92 0.59 -5.32
CA ASP A 59 -15.06 0.52 -6.79
C ASP A 59 -14.06 -0.41 -7.49
N PHE A 60 -13.01 -0.86 -6.78
CA PHE A 60 -11.95 -1.72 -7.28
C PHE A 60 -11.79 -3.01 -6.47
N CYS A 61 -12.72 -3.31 -5.56
CA CYS A 61 -12.72 -4.54 -4.78
C CYS A 61 -13.70 -5.56 -5.35
N ASN A 62 -13.33 -6.83 -5.31
CA ASN A 62 -14.20 -7.97 -5.55
C ASN A 62 -13.81 -9.13 -4.61
N GLU A 63 -14.37 -10.32 -4.82
CA GLU A 63 -14.14 -11.48 -3.96
C GLU A 63 -12.69 -12.01 -4.01
N THR A 64 -11.97 -11.78 -5.11
CA THR A 64 -10.62 -12.31 -5.33
C THR A 64 -9.53 -11.27 -5.06
N ILE A 65 -9.80 -10.00 -5.33
CA ILE A 65 -8.85 -8.89 -5.24
C ILE A 65 -9.45 -7.73 -4.44
N LEU A 66 -8.74 -7.33 -3.40
CA LEU A 66 -9.05 -6.15 -2.61
C LEU A 66 -8.04 -5.04 -2.90
N VAL A 67 -8.47 -3.96 -3.55
CA VAL A 67 -7.62 -2.78 -3.73
C VAL A 67 -7.75 -1.86 -2.52
N CYS A 68 -6.61 -1.54 -1.92
CA CYS A 68 -6.53 -0.83 -0.66
C CYS A 68 -5.56 0.34 -0.73
N LYS A 69 -5.84 1.37 0.07
CA LYS A 69 -5.02 2.56 0.28
C LYS A 69 -4.56 2.64 1.72
N ILE A 70 -3.25 2.71 1.94
CA ILE A 70 -2.66 3.05 3.23
C ILE A 70 -2.70 4.57 3.39
N LYS A 71 -3.43 5.06 4.39
CA LYS A 71 -3.51 6.50 4.71
C LYS A 71 -2.66 6.91 5.91
N LYS A 72 -2.46 6.01 6.87
CA LYS A 72 -1.55 6.20 8.00
C LYS A 72 -0.27 5.45 7.71
N PHE A 73 0.77 6.20 7.39
CA PHE A 73 2.08 5.68 7.02
C PHE A 73 3.10 6.48 7.82
N ALA A 74 3.86 5.82 8.69
CA ALA A 74 4.96 6.48 9.39
C ALA A 74 6.15 6.61 8.45
N CYS A 75 6.76 7.79 8.38
CA CYS A 75 7.97 8.00 7.59
C CYS A 75 9.01 8.76 8.43
N LYS A 76 10.13 8.11 8.73
CA LYS A 76 11.16 8.67 9.63
C LYS A 76 11.80 9.94 9.07
N ALA A 77 11.91 10.06 7.74
CA ALA A 77 12.39 11.27 7.08
C ALA A 77 11.46 12.50 7.30
N LEU A 78 10.18 12.28 7.59
CA LEU A 78 9.19 13.32 7.89
C LEU A 78 9.03 13.50 9.42
N LYS A 79 10.05 14.10 10.04
CA LYS A 79 10.10 14.33 11.49
C LYS A 79 8.87 15.09 12.02
N GLY A 80 8.40 14.68 13.20
CA GLY A 80 7.26 15.31 13.88
C GLY A 80 5.87 14.95 13.34
N ARG A 81 5.77 14.13 12.28
CA ARG A 81 4.47 13.75 11.68
C ARG A 81 3.94 12.39 12.10
N GLY A 82 4.79 11.53 12.67
CA GLY A 82 4.40 10.17 13.03
C GLY A 82 3.74 9.43 11.86
N SER A 83 2.62 8.75 12.12
CA SER A 83 1.84 8.03 11.09
C SER A 83 1.03 8.95 10.15
N ALA A 84 0.96 10.25 10.44
CA ALA A 84 0.34 11.26 9.58
C ALA A 84 1.37 11.92 8.63
N SER A 85 2.35 11.13 8.16
CA SER A 85 3.42 11.65 7.27
C SER A 85 2.86 12.30 5.99
N GLY A 86 1.76 11.75 5.46
CA GLY A 86 1.19 12.13 4.17
C GLY A 86 1.62 11.22 3.03
N ILE A 87 2.49 10.24 3.26
CA ILE A 87 2.75 9.17 2.29
C ILE A 87 1.51 8.29 2.15
N ARG A 88 1.18 7.95 0.91
CA ARG A 88 0.06 7.08 0.54
C ARG A 88 0.56 5.97 -0.36
N VAL A 89 0.11 4.75 -0.07
CA VAL A 89 0.45 3.54 -0.81
C VAL A 89 -0.83 2.89 -1.27
N ILE A 90 -0.92 2.56 -2.56
CA ILE A 90 -2.00 1.80 -3.18
C ILE A 90 -1.48 0.41 -3.49
N TYR A 91 -2.23 -0.60 -3.08
CA TYR A 91 -1.90 -2.00 -3.33
C TYR A 91 -3.14 -2.84 -3.61
N ALA A 92 -2.96 -3.92 -4.35
CA ALA A 92 -3.95 -4.99 -4.51
C ALA A 92 -3.57 -6.16 -3.61
N TYR A 93 -4.55 -6.71 -2.89
CA TYR A 93 -4.42 -7.95 -2.13
C TYR A 93 -5.21 -9.06 -2.81
N HIS A 94 -4.51 -10.10 -3.26
CA HIS A 94 -5.05 -11.31 -3.85
C HIS A 94 -5.37 -12.30 -2.73
N VAL A 95 -6.67 -12.48 -2.46
CA VAL A 95 -7.18 -13.20 -1.28
C VAL A 95 -6.79 -14.68 -1.32
N ALA A 96 -6.95 -15.34 -2.47
CA ALA A 96 -6.75 -16.78 -2.59
C ALA A 96 -5.28 -17.22 -2.37
N ILE A 97 -4.33 -16.40 -2.80
CA ILE A 97 -2.89 -16.71 -2.74
C ILE A 97 -2.14 -15.90 -1.68
N SER A 98 -2.83 -15.07 -0.91
CA SER A 98 -2.26 -14.18 0.10
C SER A 98 -1.07 -13.37 -0.44
N LYS A 99 -1.30 -12.64 -1.52
CA LYS A 99 -0.28 -11.86 -2.22
C LYS A 99 -0.67 -10.39 -2.28
N VAL A 100 0.31 -9.52 -2.05
CA VAL A 100 0.18 -8.07 -2.22
C VAL A 100 1.01 -7.63 -3.41
N GLU A 101 0.39 -6.84 -4.28
CA GLU A 101 1.10 -6.12 -5.34
C GLU A 101 0.95 -4.61 -5.15
N PHE A 102 2.08 -3.92 -5.02
CA PHE A 102 2.09 -2.47 -4.93
C PHE A 102 1.92 -1.81 -6.30
N ILE A 103 0.93 -0.90 -6.40
CA ILE A 103 0.50 -0.27 -7.65
C ILE A 103 0.99 1.18 -7.74
N GLU A 104 0.90 1.92 -6.63
CA GLU A 104 1.28 3.33 -6.58
C GLU A 104 1.77 3.73 -5.19
N ILE A 105 2.76 4.62 -5.14
CA ILE A 105 3.13 5.36 -3.93
C ILE A 105 3.24 6.85 -4.25
N TYR A 106 2.68 7.70 -3.39
CA TYR A 106 2.73 9.15 -3.58
C TYR A 106 2.76 9.89 -2.25
N PHE A 107 3.21 11.15 -2.29
CA PHE A 107 3.15 12.06 -1.16
C PHE A 107 1.95 12.98 -1.33
N LYS A 108 1.04 13.02 -0.33
CA LYS A 108 -0.19 13.82 -0.37
C LYS A 108 0.06 15.31 -0.63
N GLY A 109 1.21 15.84 -0.20
CA GLY A 109 1.59 17.23 -0.45
C GLY A 109 1.90 17.57 -1.92
N GLU A 110 2.09 16.56 -2.77
CA GLU A 110 2.33 16.72 -4.22
C GLU A 110 1.16 16.21 -5.07
N LYS A 111 0.39 15.25 -4.56
CA LYS A 111 -0.72 14.62 -5.25
C LYS A 111 -1.83 14.28 -4.27
N GLU A 112 -3.05 14.72 -4.54
CA GLU A 112 -4.16 14.52 -3.59
C GLU A 112 -4.69 13.07 -3.59
N ASN A 113 -4.94 12.53 -4.78
CA ASN A 113 -5.65 11.26 -4.98
C ASN A 113 -4.81 10.22 -5.71
N GLU A 114 -5.24 8.97 -5.63
CA GLU A 114 -4.72 7.82 -6.35
C GLU A 114 -4.92 7.95 -7.87
N ASP A 115 -4.06 7.28 -8.63
CA ASP A 115 -4.21 7.10 -10.07
C ASP A 115 -5.23 5.98 -10.36
N ARG A 116 -6.51 6.35 -10.47
CA ARG A 116 -7.60 5.40 -10.74
C ARG A 116 -7.42 4.66 -12.07
N GLU A 117 -6.86 5.31 -13.08
CA GLU A 117 -6.61 4.67 -14.38
C GLU A 117 -5.51 3.63 -14.30
N ARG A 118 -4.47 3.87 -13.48
CA ARG A 118 -3.45 2.86 -13.20
C ARG A 118 -4.03 1.64 -12.47
N ILE A 119 -4.92 1.83 -11.52
CA ILE A 119 -5.63 0.72 -10.85
C ILE A 119 -6.44 -0.08 -11.87
N LYS A 120 -7.22 0.59 -12.73
CA LYS A 120 -7.98 -0.10 -13.80
C LYS A 120 -7.06 -0.88 -14.75
N LYS A 121 -5.95 -0.28 -15.17
CA LYS A 121 -4.97 -0.94 -16.05
C LYS A 121 -4.34 -2.16 -15.39
N TYR A 122 -4.03 -2.05 -14.10
CA TYR A 122 -3.52 -3.17 -13.31
C TYR A 122 -4.53 -4.33 -13.29
N LEU A 123 -5.78 -4.05 -12.91
CA LEU A 123 -6.84 -5.07 -12.79
C LEU A 123 -7.19 -5.75 -14.11
N LYS A 124 -7.03 -5.07 -15.26
CA LYS A 124 -7.22 -5.69 -16.59
C LYS A 124 -6.18 -6.77 -16.92
N ASN A 125 -5.06 -6.79 -16.22
CA ASN A 125 -3.95 -7.72 -16.45
C ASN A 125 -3.83 -8.78 -15.34
N GLN A 126 -4.82 -8.87 -14.44
CA GLN A 126 -4.91 -9.90 -13.40
C GLN A 126 -5.92 -10.97 -13.81
#